data_AF-A0A2E4YR79-F1
#
_entry.id   AF-A0A2E4YR79-F1
#
_cell.length_a   1.000
_cell.length_b   1.000
_cell.length_c   1.000
_cell.angle_alpha   90.00
_cell.angle_beta   90.00
_cell.angle_gamma   90.00
#
_symmetry.space_group_name_H-M   'P 1'
#
loop_
_entity.id
_entity.type
_entity.pdbx_description
1 polymer ?
#
loop_
_entity_poly.entity_id
_entity_poly.type
_entity_poly.pdbx_seq_one_letter_code
_entity_poly.pdbx_strand_id
1 'polypeptide(L)'
;MKNLLLLTFFLFTASISAQSSTSFDERLLELFSQEELETIQKNEPYRLELIEYCLDNAYYFVEAPKEKDYSTRLSGTVQINDVKNFNFFKLEIQLKENDYQYFKVKDKDLLLVVKSGQHVSSEMNK
;
A
#
# COMPACT_ATOMS: atom_id res chain seq x y z
N MET A 1 51.75 -12.24 50.36
CA MET A 1 50.35 -12.71 50.18
C MET A 1 49.63 -11.59 49.45
N LYS A 2 49.63 -11.53 48.12
CA LYS A 2 48.93 -12.38 47.12
C LYS A 2 47.41 -12.09 47.13
N ASN A 3 46.92 -11.64 45.96
CA ASN A 3 45.54 -11.42 45.51
C ASN A 3 45.04 -9.98 45.76
N LEU A 4 45.17 -9.02 44.83
CA LEU A 4 44.55 -8.92 43.49
C LEU A 4 43.02 -9.03 43.56
N LEU A 5 42.35 -7.89 43.66
CA LEU A 5 40.94 -7.73 43.31
C LEU A 5 40.82 -6.49 42.43
N LEU A 6 41.20 -6.67 41.16
CA LEU A 6 40.74 -5.81 40.06
C LEU A 6 39.23 -6.03 39.96
N LEU A 7 38.44 -5.03 40.34
CA LEU A 7 37.01 -5.01 40.09
C LEU A 7 36.81 -4.61 38.62
N THR A 8 36.89 -5.57 37.70
CA THR A 8 36.53 -5.39 36.30
C THR A 8 35.03 -5.14 36.22
N PHE A 9 34.64 -3.87 36.11
CA PHE A 9 33.29 -3.46 35.77
C PHE A 9 33.03 -3.85 34.32
N PHE A 10 32.48 -5.04 34.12
CA PHE A 10 32.06 -5.56 32.82
C PHE A 10 30.82 -4.75 32.39
N LEU A 11 31.03 -3.64 31.68
CA LEU A 11 29.96 -2.94 30.96
C LEU A 11 29.46 -3.87 29.87
N PHE A 12 28.45 -4.67 30.21
CA PHE A 12 27.59 -5.34 29.25
C PHE A 12 26.81 -4.22 28.53
N THR A 13 27.39 -3.66 27.47
CA THR A 13 26.61 -2.90 26.49
C THR A 13 25.76 -3.92 25.77
N ALA A 14 24.60 -4.24 26.37
CA ALA A 14 23.53 -4.91 25.66
C ALA A 14 23.19 -4.00 24.48
N SER A 15 23.64 -4.39 23.29
CA SER A 15 23.15 -3.84 22.04
C SER A 15 21.65 -4.05 22.04
N ILE A 16 20.90 -3.02 22.38
CA ILE A 16 19.46 -2.96 22.13
C ILE A 16 19.35 -2.91 20.61
N SER A 17 19.34 -4.08 19.97
CA SER A 17 18.77 -4.21 18.64
C SER A 17 17.29 -3.87 18.83
N ALA A 18 16.94 -2.60 18.60
CA ALA A 18 15.56 -2.17 18.52
C ALA A 18 14.91 -2.95 17.37
N GLN A 19 14.33 -4.11 17.68
CA GLN A 19 13.31 -4.71 16.83
C GLN A 19 12.10 -3.80 16.98
N SER A 20 12.05 -2.73 16.18
CA SER A 20 10.81 -2.03 15.92
C SER A 20 9.87 -3.06 15.33
N SER A 21 8.88 -3.49 16.09
CA SER A 21 7.77 -4.29 15.57
C SER A 21 6.92 -3.39 14.67
N THR A 22 7.43 -3.05 13.49
CA THR A 22 6.65 -2.39 12.45
C THR A 22 5.69 -3.45 11.92
N SER A 23 4.43 -3.36 12.30
CA SER A 23 3.38 -4.16 11.68
C SER A 23 2.97 -3.48 10.37
N PHE A 24 3.26 -4.12 9.24
CA PHE A 24 2.76 -3.68 7.94
C PHE A 24 1.29 -4.05 7.75
N ASP A 25 0.60 -3.33 6.85
CA ASP A 25 -0.76 -3.69 6.45
C ASP A 25 -0.79 -5.12 5.89
N GLU A 26 -1.72 -5.95 6.38
CA GLU A 26 -1.85 -7.35 5.99
C GLU A 26 -2.01 -7.52 4.47
N ARG A 27 -2.64 -6.56 3.79
CA ARG A 27 -2.82 -6.57 2.33
C ARG A 27 -1.48 -6.47 1.61
N LEU A 28 -0.49 -5.78 2.17
CA LEU A 28 0.86 -5.77 1.59
C LEU A 28 1.59 -7.09 1.82
N LEU A 29 1.35 -7.74 2.96
CA LEU A 29 1.91 -9.06 3.26
C LEU A 29 1.37 -10.19 2.36
N GLU A 30 0.26 -9.95 1.65
CA GLU A 30 -0.21 -10.84 0.59
C GLU A 30 0.64 -10.78 -0.69
N LEU A 31 1.43 -9.70 -0.87
CA LEU A 31 2.17 -9.40 -2.09
C LEU A 31 3.69 -9.40 -1.88
N PHE A 32 4.12 -9.03 -0.68
CA PHE A 32 5.51 -8.88 -0.29
C PHE A 32 5.77 -9.68 0.98
N SER A 33 6.96 -10.24 1.10
CA SER A 33 7.45 -10.75 2.37
C SER A 33 7.72 -9.60 3.35
N GLN A 34 7.74 -9.93 4.65
CA GLN A 34 8.10 -8.95 5.68
C GLN A 34 9.50 -8.36 5.45
N GLU A 35 10.49 -9.19 5.07
CA GLU A 35 11.87 -8.74 4.79
C GLU A 35 11.92 -7.76 3.60
N GLU A 36 11.11 -7.97 2.56
CA GLU A 36 11.00 -7.03 1.44
C GLU A 36 10.41 -5.69 1.89
N LEU A 37 9.36 -5.70 2.71
CA LEU A 37 8.76 -4.47 3.22
C LEU A 37 9.71 -3.71 4.16
N GLU A 38 10.46 -4.42 5.01
CA GLU A 38 11.52 -3.83 5.83
C GLU A 38 12.63 -3.22 4.96
N THR A 39 12.99 -3.89 3.87
CA THR A 39 13.98 -3.40 2.91
C THR A 39 13.49 -2.15 2.19
N ILE A 40 12.23 -2.11 1.73
CA ILE A 40 11.63 -0.93 1.10
C ILE A 40 11.54 0.20 2.13
N GLN A 41 11.09 -0.06 3.36
CA GLN A 41 11.00 0.94 4.43
C GLN A 41 12.36 1.61 4.67
N LYS A 42 13.44 0.81 4.69
CA LYS A 42 14.79 1.31 4.96
C LYS A 42 15.40 2.08 3.77
N ASN A 43 15.22 1.57 2.56
CA ASN A 43 15.95 2.06 1.38
C ASN A 43 15.13 3.06 0.54
N GLU A 44 13.81 2.92 0.55
CA GLU A 44 12.86 3.68 -0.28
C GLU A 44 11.59 4.03 0.53
N PRO A 45 11.68 4.76 1.66
CA PRO A 45 10.55 4.99 2.56
C PRO A 45 9.34 5.66 1.88
N TYR A 46 9.57 6.59 0.95
CA TYR A 46 8.50 7.21 0.15
C TYR A 46 7.77 6.21 -0.75
N ARG A 47 8.48 5.17 -1.24
CA ARG A 47 7.84 4.11 -2.04
C ARG A 47 6.91 3.27 -1.16
N LEU A 48 7.30 2.97 0.08
CA LEU A 48 6.42 2.30 1.04
C LEU A 48 5.17 3.13 1.32
N GLU A 49 5.36 4.42 1.61
CA GLU A 49 4.25 5.35 1.84
C GLU A 49 3.29 5.40 0.65
N LEU A 50 3.81 5.43 -0.58
CA LEU A 50 3.01 5.43 -1.79
C LEU A 50 2.20 4.14 -1.96
N ILE A 51 2.79 2.96 -1.73
CA ILE A 51 2.05 1.70 -1.88
C ILE A 51 0.98 1.55 -0.79
N GLU A 52 1.28 1.96 0.44
CA GLU A 52 0.32 1.98 1.55
C GLU A 52 -0.84 2.94 1.23
N TYR A 53 -0.53 4.15 0.77
CA TYR A 53 -1.53 5.12 0.37
C TYR A 53 -2.45 4.59 -0.73
N CYS A 54 -1.89 3.91 -1.72
CA CYS A 54 -2.64 3.36 -2.85
C CYS A 54 -3.65 2.26 -2.46
N LEU A 55 -3.47 1.58 -1.33
CA LEU A 55 -4.41 0.53 -0.89
C LEU A 55 -5.84 1.03 -0.71
N ASP A 56 -6.00 2.29 -0.33
CA ASP A 56 -7.30 2.89 0.01
C ASP A 56 -7.62 4.15 -0.79
N ASN A 57 -6.60 4.85 -1.29
CA ASN A 57 -6.79 6.19 -1.85
C ASN A 57 -6.58 6.28 -3.36
N ALA A 58 -5.99 5.26 -4.01
CA ALA A 58 -5.77 5.26 -5.46
C ALA A 58 -7.07 5.10 -6.27
N TYR A 59 -8.19 4.79 -5.62
CA TYR A 59 -9.46 4.56 -6.26
C TYR A 59 -10.63 5.02 -5.39
N TYR A 60 -11.81 5.03 -5.99
CA TYR A 60 -13.09 5.15 -5.30
C TYR A 60 -14.20 4.51 -6.13
N PHE A 61 -15.34 4.23 -5.49
CA PHE A 61 -16.51 3.70 -6.17
C PHE A 61 -17.56 4.77 -6.41
N VAL A 62 -18.23 4.69 -7.56
CA VAL A 62 -19.43 5.47 -7.87
C VAL A 62 -20.50 4.57 -8.45
N GLU A 63 -21.77 4.95 -8.29
CA GLU A 63 -22.86 4.26 -8.98
C GLU A 63 -22.72 4.40 -10.49
N ALA A 64 -23.02 3.32 -11.21
CA ALA A 64 -23.07 3.35 -12.66
C ALA A 64 -24.19 4.30 -13.14
N PRO A 65 -23.92 5.23 -14.08
CA PRO A 65 -24.96 6.09 -14.64
C PRO A 65 -26.09 5.26 -15.26
N LYS A 66 -27.34 5.50 -14.83
CA LYS A 66 -28.52 4.78 -15.33
C LYS A 66 -29.03 5.32 -16.67
N GLU A 67 -28.85 6.62 -16.90
CA GLU A 67 -29.47 7.35 -18.01
C GLU A 67 -28.50 7.73 -19.13
N LYS A 68 -27.19 7.59 -18.90
CA LYS A 68 -26.14 7.97 -19.87
C LYS A 68 -25.30 6.76 -20.21
N ASP A 69 -25.08 6.52 -21.49
CA ASP A 69 -24.11 5.52 -21.92
C ASP A 69 -22.70 5.97 -21.54
N TYR A 70 -21.99 5.10 -20.81
CA TYR A 70 -20.63 5.29 -20.33
C TYR A 70 -19.67 4.24 -20.88
N SER A 71 -20.15 3.32 -21.74
CA SER A 71 -19.40 2.18 -22.25
C SER A 71 -18.09 2.58 -22.93
N THR A 72 -18.09 3.69 -23.67
CA THR A 72 -16.91 4.23 -24.37
C THR A 72 -15.83 4.78 -23.45
N ARG A 73 -16.14 5.04 -22.17
CA ARG A 73 -15.19 5.54 -21.16
C ARG A 73 -14.55 4.43 -20.34
N LEU A 74 -15.05 3.20 -20.45
CA LEU A 74 -14.55 2.08 -19.68
C LEU A 74 -13.16 1.66 -20.17
N SER A 75 -12.23 1.54 -19.23
CA SER A 75 -10.92 0.91 -19.40
C SER A 75 -10.99 -0.62 -19.28
N GLY A 76 -12.12 -1.16 -18.79
CA GLY A 76 -12.35 -2.60 -18.69
C GLY A 76 -13.43 -2.98 -17.69
N THR A 77 -13.44 -4.26 -17.30
CA THR A 77 -14.28 -4.81 -16.24
C THR A 77 -13.39 -5.52 -15.22
N VAL A 78 -13.66 -5.32 -13.94
CA VAL A 78 -12.95 -5.95 -12.81
C VAL A 78 -13.90 -6.81 -12.00
N GLN A 79 -13.37 -7.86 -11.38
CA GLN A 79 -14.11 -8.68 -10.43
C GLN A 79 -13.69 -8.32 -9.00
N ILE A 80 -14.62 -7.79 -8.23
CA ILE A 80 -14.42 -7.43 -6.82
C ILE A 80 -15.57 -8.04 -6.02
N ASN A 81 -15.26 -9.05 -5.21
CA ASN A 81 -16.28 -9.77 -4.45
C ASN A 81 -16.85 -8.89 -3.32
N ASP A 82 -15.95 -8.37 -2.48
CA ASP A 82 -16.25 -7.41 -1.41
C ASP A 82 -15.61 -6.05 -1.72
N VAL A 83 -16.43 -5.05 -2.04
CA VAL A 83 -15.96 -3.69 -2.38
C VAL A 83 -15.49 -2.90 -1.16
N LYS A 84 -15.78 -3.36 0.07
CA LYS A 84 -15.34 -2.71 1.31
C LYS A 84 -14.02 -3.26 1.81
N ASN A 85 -13.67 -4.49 1.42
CA ASN A 85 -12.48 -5.17 1.90
C ASN A 85 -11.84 -5.99 0.78
N PHE A 86 -10.95 -5.35 0.03
CA PHE A 86 -10.15 -5.99 -1.00
C PHE A 86 -8.77 -5.34 -1.09
N ASN A 87 -7.85 -6.06 -1.74
CA ASN A 87 -6.50 -5.57 -2.03
C ASN A 87 -6.47 -4.99 -3.45
N PHE A 88 -6.30 -3.67 -3.56
CA PHE A 88 -6.32 -2.97 -4.84
C PHE A 88 -5.28 -3.50 -5.84
N PHE A 89 -4.09 -3.87 -5.37
CA PHE A 89 -3.01 -4.34 -6.24
C PHE A 89 -3.31 -5.69 -6.89
N LYS A 90 -4.19 -6.52 -6.29
CA LYS A 90 -4.65 -7.78 -6.91
C LYS A 90 -5.51 -7.57 -8.17
N LEU A 91 -5.92 -6.33 -8.45
CA LEU A 91 -6.59 -5.99 -9.70
C LEU A 91 -5.62 -5.86 -10.88
N GLU A 92 -4.30 -5.83 -10.63
CA GLU A 92 -3.25 -5.70 -11.65
C GLU A 92 -3.43 -4.47 -12.56
N ILE A 93 -4.08 -3.42 -12.04
CA ILE A 93 -4.29 -2.17 -12.77
C ILE A 93 -3.02 -1.33 -12.67
N GLN A 94 -2.44 -1.03 -13.83
CA GLN A 94 -1.40 -0.02 -13.94
C GLN A 94 -2.04 1.38 -13.94
N LEU A 95 -1.62 2.21 -13.00
CA LEU A 95 -2.00 3.62 -12.92
C LEU A 95 -1.48 4.36 -14.15
N LYS A 96 -2.37 5.08 -14.85
CA LYS A 96 -1.96 6.06 -15.85
C LYS A 96 -1.51 7.34 -15.16
N GLU A 97 -0.41 7.92 -15.63
CA GLU A 97 0.18 9.11 -15.00
C GLU A 97 -0.78 10.30 -14.99
N ASN A 98 -1.45 10.56 -16.12
CA ASN A 98 -2.22 11.80 -16.32
C ASN A 98 -3.74 11.58 -16.42
N ASP A 99 -4.20 10.33 -16.48
CA ASP A 99 -5.59 10.01 -16.78
C ASP A 99 -6.23 9.13 -15.72
N TYR A 100 -7.51 9.39 -15.46
CA TYR A 100 -8.34 8.50 -14.66
C TYR A 100 -8.78 7.31 -15.50
N GLN A 101 -8.86 6.13 -14.86
CA GLN A 101 -9.35 4.91 -15.48
C GLN A 101 -10.67 4.49 -14.84
N TYR A 102 -11.60 3.98 -15.66
CA TYR A 102 -12.94 3.62 -15.22
C TYR A 102 -13.17 2.15 -15.50
N PHE A 103 -13.47 1.36 -14.48
CA PHE A 103 -13.74 -0.06 -14.63
C PHE A 103 -15.14 -0.38 -14.16
N LYS A 104 -15.87 -1.17 -14.93
CA LYS A 104 -17.14 -1.73 -14.47
C LYS A 104 -16.84 -2.81 -13.43
N VAL A 105 -17.52 -2.79 -12.29
CA VAL A 105 -17.44 -3.90 -11.33
C VAL A 105 -18.41 -4.98 -11.78
N LYS A 106 -17.91 -6.20 -11.99
CA LYS A 106 -18.72 -7.32 -12.46
C LYS A 106 -19.88 -7.60 -11.49
N ASP A 107 -21.05 -7.86 -12.05
CA ASP A 107 -22.27 -8.22 -11.32
C ASP A 107 -22.72 -7.20 -10.25
N LYS A 108 -22.27 -5.94 -10.36
CA LYS A 108 -22.66 -4.81 -9.50
C LYS A 108 -22.93 -3.57 -10.35
N ASP A 109 -23.84 -2.70 -9.89
CA ASP A 109 -24.13 -1.41 -10.52
C ASP A 109 -23.13 -0.32 -10.07
N LEU A 110 -21.84 -0.66 -10.08
CA LEU A 110 -20.75 0.19 -9.60
C LEU A 110 -19.66 0.33 -10.66
N LEU A 111 -19.05 1.52 -10.68
CA LEU A 111 -17.80 1.79 -11.36
C LEU A 111 -16.70 1.96 -10.32
N LEU A 112 -15.59 1.25 -10.52
CA LEU A 112 -14.31 1.55 -9.89
C LEU A 112 -13.66 2.67 -10.69
N VAL A 113 -13.45 3.82 -10.07
CA VAL A 113 -12.69 4.92 -10.64
C VAL A 113 -11.31 4.90 -10.03
N VAL A 114 -10.30 4.68 -10.87
CA VAL A 114 -8.89 4.70 -10.50
C VAL A 114 -8.32 6.07 -10.86
N LYS A 115 -7.74 6.74 -9.87
CA LYS A 115 -7.14 8.07 -10.01
C LYS A 115 -5.86 7.99 -10.85
N SER A 116 -5.43 9.12 -11.41
CA SER A 116 -4.15 9.19 -12.10
C SER A 116 -2.97 9.21 -11.11
N GLY A 117 -1.78 8.80 -11.56
CA GLY A 117 -0.54 8.87 -10.77
C GLY A 117 -0.24 10.29 -10.27
N GLN A 118 -0.46 11.29 -11.14
CA GLN A 118 -0.32 12.70 -10.78
C GLN A 118 -1.30 13.12 -9.68
N HIS A 119 -2.55 12.65 -9.73
CA HIS A 119 -3.54 12.99 -8.72
C HIS A 119 -3.19 12.39 -7.36
N VAL A 120 -2.85 11.10 -7.33
CA VAL A 120 -2.39 10.40 -6.12
C VAL A 120 -1.18 11.14 -5.51
N SER A 121 -0.17 11.43 -6.33
CA SER A 121 1.02 12.17 -5.90
C SER A 121 0.66 13.56 -5.35
N SER A 122 -0.31 14.25 -5.97
CA SER A 122 -0.76 15.56 -5.48
C SER A 122 -1.51 15.49 -4.14
N GLU A 123 -2.14 14.36 -3.82
CA GLU A 123 -2.84 14.17 -2.54
C GLU A 123 -1.87 13.86 -1.41
N MET A 124 -0.83 13.06 -1.68
CA MET A 124 0.23 12.75 -0.69
C MET A 124 1.11 13.94 -0.32
N ASN A 125 1.29 14.90 -1.23
CA ASN A 125 2.15 16.07 -1.01
C ASN A 125 1.42 17.28 -0.37
N LYS A 126 0.18 17.13 0.08
CA LYS A 126 -0.62 18.20 0.73
C LYS A 126 -0.48 18.15 2.25
#